data_AF-A0A2K0TDE0-F1
#
_entry.id   AF-A0A2K0TDE0-F1
#
_cell.length_a   1.000
_cell.length_b   1.000
_cell.length_c   1.000
_cell.angle_alpha   90.00
_cell.angle_beta   90.00
_cell.angle_gamma   90.00
#
_symmetry.space_group_name_H-M   'P 1'
#
loop_
_entity.id
_entity.type
_entity.pdbx_description
1 polymer ?
#
loop_
_entity_poly.entity_id
_entity_poly.type
_entity_poly.pdbx_seq_one_letter_code
_entity_poly.pdbx_strand_id
1 'polypeptide(L)'
;MTVLQAELRKRLWATILEMNLQASLDSGVPLAISFDDFDTSSPRNVNDQDISESTETLPYYEETTVTDMFLQLLLLKYLRPRSEIVRRMNGAYSSFSQDEVQSLTSTLHRACRECNASLAGNTNGDATEVFKHNMADLLLRRFLLTVHRPLATASRISEPGFHFSRKVCLDSATALLSPPHNSDFYHLTFIGGGIFKNRIIHASLAICSDLFIDMEELKSVEWPSTYRKMLIDSLREAVRQTTERIRLGETNLRLNMKLNVALCRAQCADSGSARQLKMIEAAQESLKAAYAVMQSRLSVMDGKRLEQGQGHLEHSEHDWQSLGLSVNEDWDESYDMPDIGLDELLWLGLGEGGIAVSDEVE
;
A
#
# COMPACT_ATOMS: atom_id res chain seq x y z
N MET A 1 39.56 -7.01 -4.04
CA MET A 1 38.33 -6.37 -3.53
C MET A 1 38.45 -6.38 -2.02
N THR A 2 38.34 -5.23 -1.35
CA THR A 2 38.39 -5.18 0.12
C THR A 2 37.16 -5.87 0.72
N VAL A 3 37.22 -6.24 2.00
CA VAL A 3 36.08 -6.84 2.70
C VAL A 3 34.88 -5.89 2.71
N LEU A 4 35.12 -4.60 2.98
CA LEU A 4 34.10 -3.56 2.90
C LEU A 4 33.45 -3.52 1.51
N GLN A 5 34.24 -3.44 0.43
CA GLN A 5 33.71 -3.39 -0.93
C GLN A 5 32.89 -4.64 -1.30
N ALA A 6 33.35 -5.82 -0.88
CA ALA A 6 32.62 -7.06 -1.13
C ALA A 6 31.26 -7.07 -0.40
N GLU A 7 31.22 -6.61 0.84
CA GLU A 7 30.00 -6.55 1.63
C GLU A 7 29.04 -5.48 1.10
N LEU A 8 29.52 -4.26 0.80
CA LEU A 8 28.70 -3.20 0.21
C LEU A 8 28.05 -3.63 -1.11
N ARG A 9 28.76 -4.37 -1.96
CA ARG A 9 28.19 -4.89 -3.22
C ARG A 9 27.05 -5.89 -2.96
N LYS A 10 27.16 -6.77 -1.96
CA LYS A 10 26.09 -7.69 -1.58
C LYS A 10 24.88 -6.94 -1.04
N ARG A 11 25.11 -5.94 -0.18
CA ARG A 11 24.04 -5.08 0.36
C ARG A 11 23.30 -4.33 -0.73
N LEU A 12 24.03 -3.70 -1.65
CA LEU A 12 23.44 -3.03 -2.82
C LEU A 12 22.65 -4.00 -3.69
N TRP A 13 23.19 -5.20 -3.95
CA TRP A 13 22.49 -6.22 -4.73
C TRP A 13 21.18 -6.66 -4.07
N ALA A 14 21.18 -6.90 -2.76
CA ALA A 14 19.95 -7.22 -2.02
C ALA A 14 18.91 -6.10 -2.10
N THR A 15 19.33 -4.82 -2.06
CA THR A 15 18.44 -3.67 -2.27
C THR A 15 17.85 -3.66 -3.68
N ILE A 16 18.67 -3.91 -4.72
CA ILE A 16 18.20 -3.96 -6.11
C ILE A 16 17.13 -5.04 -6.29
N LEU A 17 17.36 -6.23 -5.73
CA LEU A 17 16.39 -7.33 -5.77
C LEU A 17 15.06 -6.95 -5.10
N GLU A 18 15.13 -6.30 -3.93
CA GLU A 18 13.92 -5.83 -3.23
C GLU A 18 13.18 -4.78 -4.06
N MET A 19 13.88 -3.76 -4.57
CA MET A 19 13.26 -2.73 -5.41
C MET A 19 12.64 -3.31 -6.69
N ASN A 20 13.32 -4.25 -7.34
CA ASN A 20 12.80 -4.91 -8.54
C ASN A 20 11.51 -5.69 -8.27
N LEU A 21 11.49 -6.44 -7.18
CA LEU A 21 10.33 -7.20 -6.75
C LEU A 21 9.12 -6.29 -6.47
N GLN A 22 9.34 -5.17 -5.76
CA GLN A 22 8.28 -4.23 -5.43
C GLN A 22 7.75 -3.47 -6.65
N ALA A 23 8.64 -3.08 -7.56
CA ALA A 23 8.25 -2.43 -8.81
C ALA A 23 7.42 -3.39 -9.70
N SER A 24 7.78 -4.67 -9.74
CA SER A 24 7.03 -5.69 -10.49
C SER A 24 5.65 -5.94 -9.87
N LEU A 25 5.55 -5.90 -8.54
CA LEU A 25 4.27 -5.98 -7.82
C LEU A 25 3.36 -4.79 -8.17
N ASP A 26 3.91 -3.57 -8.23
CA ASP A 26 3.15 -2.34 -8.51
C ASP A 26 2.69 -2.22 -9.96
N SER A 27 3.56 -2.56 -10.91
CA SER A 27 3.29 -2.41 -12.34
C SER A 27 2.52 -3.59 -12.94
N GLY A 28 2.37 -4.70 -12.21
CA GLY A 28 1.72 -5.91 -12.72
C GLY A 28 2.53 -6.63 -13.82
N VAL A 29 3.83 -6.31 -13.96
CA VAL A 29 4.70 -6.93 -14.96
C VAL A 29 5.47 -8.13 -14.38
N PRO A 30 5.88 -9.10 -15.21
CA PRO A 30 6.77 -10.18 -14.77
C PRO A 30 8.06 -9.64 -14.14
N LEU A 31 8.62 -10.40 -13.19
CA LEU A 31 9.91 -10.07 -12.59
C LEU A 31 10.99 -9.92 -13.66
N ALA A 32 11.72 -8.81 -13.63
CA ALA A 32 12.83 -8.60 -14.55
C ALA A 32 14.06 -9.45 -14.18
N ILE A 33 14.21 -9.76 -12.88
CA ILE A 33 15.26 -10.64 -12.36
C ILE A 33 14.60 -11.79 -11.62
N SER A 34 14.72 -13.01 -12.17
CA SER A 34 14.29 -14.23 -11.50
C SER A 34 15.26 -14.58 -10.38
N PHE A 35 14.78 -15.36 -9.41
CA PHE A 35 15.62 -15.84 -8.31
C PHE A 35 16.78 -16.72 -8.79
N ASP A 36 16.63 -17.37 -9.96
CA ASP A 36 17.63 -18.26 -10.52
C ASP A 36 18.64 -17.53 -11.44
N ASP A 37 18.50 -16.21 -11.62
CA ASP A 37 19.36 -15.39 -12.51
C ASP A 37 20.63 -14.87 -11.82
N PHE A 38 20.81 -15.12 -10.51
CA PHE A 38 21.95 -14.65 -9.74
C PHE A 38 22.44 -15.67 -8.72
N ASP A 39 23.73 -15.61 -8.40
CA ASP A 39 24.41 -16.48 -7.44
C ASP A 39 25.01 -15.72 -6.24
N THR A 40 24.76 -14.40 -6.14
CA THR A 40 25.26 -13.55 -5.07
C THR A 40 24.80 -14.06 -3.70
N SER A 41 25.77 -14.38 -2.83
CA SER A 41 25.50 -14.77 -1.44
C SER A 41 24.83 -13.65 -0.64
N SER A 42 24.05 -14.00 0.38
CA SER A 42 23.48 -13.03 1.34
C SER A 42 24.54 -12.09 1.94
N PRO A 43 24.21 -10.81 2.17
CA PRO A 43 24.98 -9.93 3.05
C PRO A 43 25.19 -10.54 4.44
N ARG A 44 26.20 -10.08 5.16
CA ARG A 44 26.48 -10.49 6.54
C ARG A 44 25.70 -9.63 7.54
N ASN A 45 25.29 -10.25 8.64
CA ASN A 45 24.66 -9.56 9.77
C ASN A 45 25.71 -8.77 10.54
N VAL A 46 25.91 -7.50 10.21
CA VAL A 46 26.95 -6.61 10.76
C VAL A 46 26.44 -5.17 10.76
N ASN A 47 26.63 -4.42 11.85
CA ASN A 47 26.29 -3.00 11.90
C ASN A 47 27.19 -2.15 11.00
N ASP A 48 26.69 -0.99 10.58
CA ASP A 48 27.43 -0.12 9.68
C ASP A 48 28.68 0.47 10.32
N GLN A 49 28.65 0.70 11.63
CA GLN A 49 29.80 1.23 12.39
C GLN A 49 30.93 0.21 12.57
N ASP A 50 30.65 -1.08 12.39
CA ASP A 50 31.61 -2.16 12.63
C ASP A 50 32.37 -2.59 11.38
N ILE A 51 32.11 -1.92 10.24
CA ILE A 51 32.76 -2.20 8.96
C ILE A 51 33.40 -0.94 8.39
N SER A 52 34.68 -1.02 8.03
CA SER A 52 35.44 0.11 7.48
C SER A 52 36.51 -0.36 6.50
N GLU A 53 37.24 0.58 5.89
CA GLU A 53 38.31 0.28 4.93
C GLU A 53 39.48 -0.52 5.55
N SER A 54 39.66 -0.45 6.88
CA SER A 54 40.68 -1.22 7.60
C SER A 54 40.19 -2.60 8.07
N THR A 55 38.92 -2.95 7.87
CA THR A 55 38.38 -4.24 8.30
C THR A 55 38.91 -5.36 7.40
N GLU A 56 39.74 -6.25 7.96
CA GLU A 56 40.25 -7.45 7.26
C GLU A 56 39.35 -8.68 7.44
N THR A 57 38.58 -8.73 8.54
CA THR A 57 37.64 -9.80 8.85
C THR A 57 36.36 -9.22 9.43
N LEU A 58 35.20 -9.66 8.93
CA LEU A 58 33.91 -9.18 9.44
C LEU A 58 33.66 -9.70 10.87
N PRO A 59 33.13 -8.86 11.76
CA PRO A 59 32.68 -9.30 13.07
C PRO A 59 31.54 -10.33 12.92
N TYR A 60 31.48 -11.25 13.87
CA TYR A 60 30.45 -12.27 13.92
C TYR A 60 29.35 -11.84 14.87
N TYR A 61 28.15 -11.66 14.32
CA TYR A 61 26.91 -11.56 15.08
C TYR A 61 26.05 -12.79 14.82
N GLU A 62 25.40 -13.31 15.86
CA GLU A 62 24.43 -14.39 15.68
C GLU A 62 23.28 -13.92 14.77
N GLU A 63 22.67 -14.83 14.01
CA GLU A 63 21.55 -14.50 13.12
C GLU A 63 20.33 -13.93 13.87
N THR A 64 20.21 -14.25 15.15
CA THR A 64 19.18 -13.75 16.08
C THR A 64 19.45 -12.33 16.57
N THR A 65 20.68 -11.82 16.41
CA THR A 65 21.04 -10.48 16.85
C THR A 65 20.48 -9.45 15.88
N VAL A 66 19.72 -8.49 16.40
CA VAL A 66 19.23 -7.35 15.62
C VAL A 66 20.39 -6.39 15.38
N THR A 67 20.75 -6.19 14.11
CA THR A 67 21.76 -5.22 13.65
C THR A 67 21.13 -4.24 12.66
N ASP A 68 21.90 -3.25 12.19
CA ASP A 68 21.48 -2.36 11.08
C ASP A 68 21.00 -3.12 9.84
N MET A 69 21.50 -4.33 9.63
CA MET A 69 21.18 -5.19 8.49
C MET A 69 19.87 -5.98 8.62
N PHE A 70 19.22 -5.95 9.78
CA PHE A 70 18.05 -6.78 10.09
C PHE A 70 16.96 -6.69 9.02
N LEU A 71 16.56 -5.48 8.62
CA LEU A 71 15.50 -5.26 7.63
C LEU A 71 15.84 -5.93 6.31
N GLN A 72 17.04 -5.68 5.79
CA GLN A 72 17.45 -6.18 4.48
C GLN A 72 17.59 -7.70 4.49
N LEU A 73 18.15 -8.27 5.57
CA LEU A 73 18.28 -9.72 5.73
C LEU A 73 16.92 -10.40 5.87
N LEU A 74 15.98 -9.80 6.60
CA LEU A 74 14.62 -10.31 6.73
C LEU A 74 13.92 -10.35 5.37
N LEU A 75 13.96 -9.24 4.62
CA LEU A 75 13.35 -9.18 3.29
C LEU A 75 14.01 -10.19 2.34
N LEU A 76 15.35 -10.29 2.34
CA LEU A 76 16.07 -11.23 1.49
C LEU A 76 15.73 -12.70 1.83
N LYS A 77 15.65 -13.04 3.12
CA LYS A 77 15.22 -14.37 3.61
C LYS A 77 13.86 -14.77 3.04
N TYR A 78 12.94 -13.80 2.91
CA TYR A 78 11.60 -14.01 2.38
C TYR A 78 11.44 -13.55 0.91
N LEU A 79 12.53 -13.36 0.16
CA LEU A 79 12.48 -12.90 -1.24
C LEU A 79 11.83 -13.93 -2.16
N ARG A 80 12.24 -15.20 -2.05
CA ARG A 80 11.77 -16.29 -2.92
C ARG A 80 10.24 -16.50 -2.89
N PRO A 81 9.58 -16.66 -1.71
CA PRO A 81 8.13 -16.83 -1.68
C PRO A 81 7.37 -15.59 -2.20
N ARG A 82 7.90 -14.38 -1.98
CA ARG A 82 7.31 -13.14 -2.54
C ARG A 82 7.47 -13.05 -4.06
N SER A 83 8.62 -13.48 -4.57
CA SER A 83 8.90 -13.56 -6.01
C SER A 83 7.97 -14.54 -6.71
N GLU A 84 7.70 -15.69 -6.07
CA GLU A 84 6.76 -16.68 -6.58
C GLU A 84 5.33 -16.13 -6.71
N ILE A 85 4.89 -15.34 -5.73
CA ILE A 85 3.59 -14.65 -5.79
C ILE A 85 3.52 -13.75 -7.03
N VAL A 86 4.51 -12.88 -7.22
CA VAL A 86 4.53 -11.93 -8.36
C VAL A 86 4.60 -12.67 -9.69
N ARG A 87 5.45 -13.68 -9.80
CA ARG A 87 5.59 -14.51 -11.02
C ARG A 87 4.27 -15.18 -11.42
N ARG A 88 3.50 -15.67 -10.44
CA ARG A 88 2.21 -16.35 -10.66
C ARG A 88 1.08 -15.37 -10.96
N MET A 89 1.02 -14.26 -10.23
CA MET A 89 -0.01 -13.23 -10.41
C MET A 89 0.13 -12.49 -11.73
N ASN A 90 1.36 -12.23 -12.17
CA ASN A 90 1.65 -11.49 -13.40
C ASN A 90 1.92 -12.43 -14.60
N GLY A 91 1.72 -13.75 -14.41
CA GLY A 91 1.91 -14.77 -15.45
C GLY A 91 0.62 -15.07 -16.23
N ALA A 92 0.76 -15.74 -17.37
CA ALA A 92 -0.37 -16.07 -18.27
C ALA A 92 -1.42 -17.01 -17.63
N TYR A 93 -1.05 -17.77 -16.59
CA TYR A 93 -1.94 -18.66 -15.85
C TYR A 93 -1.83 -18.37 -14.36
N SER A 94 -2.64 -17.43 -13.88
CA SER A 94 -2.77 -17.09 -12.47
C SER A 94 -3.75 -18.05 -11.78
N SER A 95 -3.26 -19.18 -11.27
CA SER A 95 -4.07 -20.07 -10.45
C SER A 95 -3.24 -20.60 -9.29
N PHE A 96 -3.66 -20.33 -8.06
CA PHE A 96 -3.10 -20.96 -6.86
C PHE A 96 -4.04 -22.06 -6.39
N SER A 97 -3.49 -23.19 -5.93
CA SER A 97 -4.26 -24.13 -5.14
C SER A 97 -4.52 -23.55 -3.74
N GLN A 98 -5.54 -24.05 -3.04
CA GLN A 98 -5.83 -23.61 -1.68
C GLN A 98 -4.66 -23.89 -0.72
N ASP A 99 -3.98 -25.03 -0.88
CA ASP A 99 -2.81 -25.40 -0.08
C ASP A 99 -1.61 -24.48 -0.33
N GLU A 100 -1.40 -24.08 -1.59
CA GLU A 100 -0.35 -23.11 -1.95
C GLU A 100 -0.60 -21.75 -1.31
N VAL A 101 -1.84 -21.24 -1.40
CA VAL A 101 -2.23 -19.99 -0.74
C VAL A 101 -1.96 -20.10 0.75
N GLN A 102 -2.44 -21.14 1.43
CA GLN A 102 -2.26 -21.33 2.86
C GLN A 102 -0.77 -21.37 3.27
N SER A 103 0.07 -22.03 2.47
CA SER A 103 1.51 -22.11 2.69
C SER A 103 2.19 -20.75 2.54
N LEU A 104 1.88 -20.00 1.48
CA LEU A 104 2.40 -18.65 1.24
C LEU A 104 1.95 -17.67 2.33
N THR A 105 0.68 -17.70 2.71
CA THR A 105 0.13 -16.89 3.80
C THR A 105 0.83 -17.18 5.13
N SER A 106 1.04 -18.45 5.46
CA SER A 106 1.74 -18.85 6.68
C SER A 106 3.20 -18.36 6.69
N THR A 107 3.86 -18.41 5.53
CA THR A 107 5.23 -17.92 5.36
C THR A 107 5.31 -16.40 5.53
N LEU A 108 4.41 -15.64 4.90
CA LEU A 108 4.37 -14.18 5.03
C LEU A 108 3.97 -13.72 6.43
N HIS A 109 3.02 -14.41 7.09
CA HIS A 109 2.70 -14.15 8.49
C HIS A 109 3.89 -14.40 9.41
N ARG A 110 4.73 -15.41 9.12
CA ARG A 110 5.98 -15.63 9.86
C ARG A 110 6.94 -14.45 9.68
N ALA A 111 7.11 -13.96 8.45
CA ALA A 111 7.93 -12.79 8.18
C ALA A 111 7.45 -11.55 8.97
N CYS A 112 6.14 -11.26 8.96
CA CYS A 112 5.57 -10.17 9.75
C CYS A 112 5.78 -10.37 11.27
N ARG A 113 5.68 -11.60 11.79
CA ARG A 113 5.94 -11.88 13.21
C ARG A 113 7.40 -11.66 13.59
N GLU A 114 8.34 -12.10 12.75
CA GLU A 114 9.77 -11.84 12.94
C GLU A 114 10.06 -10.33 12.90
N CYS A 115 9.42 -9.59 11.99
CA CYS A 115 9.48 -8.13 11.92
C CYS A 115 8.94 -7.44 13.18
N ASN A 116 7.86 -7.96 13.76
CA ASN A 116 7.28 -7.44 15.00
C ASN A 116 8.15 -7.76 16.22
N ALA A 117 8.78 -8.95 16.24
CA ALA A 117 9.61 -9.39 17.36
C ALA A 117 10.88 -8.55 17.50
N SER A 118 11.48 -8.10 16.40
CA SER A 118 12.66 -7.21 16.46
C SER A 118 12.34 -5.86 17.10
N LEU A 119 11.13 -5.33 16.89
CA LEU A 119 10.69 -4.10 17.53
C LEU A 119 10.50 -4.29 19.05
N ALA A 120 9.92 -5.42 19.49
CA ALA A 120 9.64 -5.67 20.90
C ALA A 120 10.90 -5.81 21.78
N GLY A 121 12.04 -6.19 21.20
CA GLY A 121 13.30 -6.40 21.92
C GLY A 121 14.15 -5.15 22.14
N ASN A 122 13.86 -4.02 21.47
CA ASN A 122 14.84 -2.93 21.31
C ASN A 122 14.29 -1.50 21.55
N THR A 123 13.08 -1.34 22.08
CA THR A 123 12.45 -0.01 22.14
C THR A 123 12.72 0.74 23.44
N ASN A 124 13.82 1.51 23.46
CA ASN A 124 13.85 2.81 24.16
C ASN A 124 13.21 3.93 23.30
N GLY A 125 12.31 3.58 22.37
CA GLY A 125 11.68 4.55 21.48
C GLY A 125 12.60 5.10 20.38
N ASP A 126 13.56 4.30 19.89
CA ASP A 126 14.37 4.70 18.73
C ASP A 126 13.49 4.83 17.49
N ALA A 127 13.35 6.06 16.99
CA ALA A 127 12.58 6.39 15.81
C ALA A 127 13.10 5.64 14.57
N THR A 128 14.40 5.36 14.49
CA THR A 128 15.02 4.66 13.36
C THR A 128 14.53 3.22 13.27
N GLU A 129 14.46 2.52 14.39
CA GLU A 129 13.99 1.13 14.45
C GLU A 129 12.49 1.03 14.14
N VAL A 130 11.68 1.97 14.63
CA VAL A 130 10.26 2.06 14.26
C VAL A 130 10.09 2.33 12.76
N PHE A 131 10.93 3.19 12.16
CA PHE A 131 10.91 3.46 10.73
C PHE A 131 11.26 2.20 9.92
N LYS A 132 12.36 1.51 10.26
CA LYS A 132 12.77 0.24 9.62
C LYS A 132 11.63 -0.78 9.73
N HIS A 133 11.06 -0.94 10.92
CA HIS A 133 9.92 -1.83 11.14
C HIS A 133 8.73 -1.51 10.23
N ASN A 134 8.28 -0.24 10.21
CA ASN A 134 7.16 0.19 9.38
C ASN A 134 7.41 -0.03 7.89
N MET A 135 8.65 0.18 7.44
CA MET A 135 9.05 -0.08 6.06
C MET A 135 9.00 -1.58 5.73
N ALA A 136 9.56 -2.44 6.57
CA ALA A 136 9.52 -3.88 6.35
C ALA A 136 8.08 -4.43 6.38
N ASP A 137 7.26 -3.99 7.33
CA ASP A 137 5.86 -4.41 7.44
C ASP A 137 5.04 -3.98 6.21
N LEU A 138 5.26 -2.76 5.71
CA LEU A 138 4.71 -2.28 4.43
C LEU A 138 5.10 -3.18 3.27
N LEU A 139 6.39 -3.47 3.12
CA LEU A 139 6.93 -4.26 2.02
C LEU A 139 6.46 -5.72 2.06
N LEU A 140 6.14 -6.27 3.23
CA LEU A 140 5.63 -7.63 3.40
C LEU A 140 4.11 -7.73 3.19
N ARG A 141 3.31 -6.88 3.84
CA ARG A 141 1.83 -6.99 3.85
C ARG A 141 1.19 -6.71 2.51
N ARG A 142 1.86 -5.96 1.62
CA ARG A 142 1.37 -5.74 0.24
C ARG A 142 1.21 -7.06 -0.53
N PHE A 143 2.03 -8.07 -0.26
CA PHE A 143 1.88 -9.40 -0.85
C PHE A 143 0.65 -10.15 -0.31
N LEU A 144 0.35 -10.02 0.99
CA LEU A 144 -0.86 -10.60 1.59
C LEU A 144 -2.12 -10.02 0.94
N LEU A 145 -2.20 -8.70 0.78
CA LEU A 145 -3.33 -8.07 0.07
C LEU A 145 -3.43 -8.54 -1.38
N THR A 146 -2.31 -8.71 -2.06
CA THR A 146 -2.28 -9.13 -3.48
C THR A 146 -2.84 -10.54 -3.66
N VAL A 147 -2.41 -11.49 -2.82
CA VAL A 147 -2.88 -12.89 -2.89
C VAL A 147 -4.33 -13.02 -2.44
N HIS A 148 -4.72 -12.37 -1.35
CA HIS A 148 -6.01 -12.63 -0.72
C HIS A 148 -7.15 -11.79 -1.30
N ARG A 149 -6.90 -10.63 -1.91
CA ARG A 149 -7.99 -9.76 -2.38
C ARG A 149 -8.90 -10.45 -3.40
N PRO A 150 -8.40 -11.11 -4.48
CA PRO A 150 -9.27 -11.82 -5.41
C PRO A 150 -10.10 -12.92 -4.74
N LEU A 151 -9.49 -13.66 -3.80
CA LEU A 151 -10.15 -14.71 -3.04
C LEU A 151 -11.23 -14.16 -2.09
N ALA A 152 -10.94 -13.04 -1.42
CA ALA A 152 -11.89 -12.35 -0.56
C ALA A 152 -13.07 -11.79 -1.36
N THR A 153 -12.84 -11.29 -2.58
CA THR A 153 -13.93 -10.85 -3.48
C THR A 153 -14.77 -12.01 -3.99
N ALA A 154 -14.16 -13.18 -4.20
CA ALA A 154 -14.84 -14.41 -4.63
C ALA A 154 -15.68 -15.07 -3.52
N SER A 155 -15.55 -14.65 -2.25
CA SER A 155 -16.20 -15.29 -1.10
C SER A 155 -17.71 -15.11 -1.00
N ARG A 156 -18.41 -14.80 -2.10
CA ARG A 156 -19.88 -14.62 -2.07
C ARG A 156 -20.54 -15.97 -1.77
N ILE A 157 -21.60 -15.92 -0.95
CA ILE A 157 -22.61 -16.92 -0.48
C ILE A 157 -22.40 -18.43 -0.81
N SER A 158 -21.93 -18.81 -1.99
CA SER A 158 -21.70 -20.21 -2.39
C SER A 158 -20.41 -20.84 -1.85
N GLU A 159 -19.39 -20.07 -1.42
CA GLU A 159 -18.11 -20.63 -0.96
C GLU A 159 -17.57 -20.02 0.37
N PRO A 160 -18.04 -20.52 1.53
CA PRO A 160 -17.57 -20.08 2.85
C PRO A 160 -16.05 -20.28 3.09
N GLY A 161 -15.39 -21.07 2.25
CA GLY A 161 -13.95 -21.35 2.34
C GLY A 161 -13.06 -20.11 2.26
N PHE A 162 -13.57 -18.99 1.72
CA PHE A 162 -12.79 -17.77 1.52
C PHE A 162 -12.97 -16.68 2.60
N HIS A 163 -13.74 -16.92 3.67
CA HIS A 163 -13.83 -15.97 4.81
C HIS A 163 -12.47 -15.73 5.49
N PHE A 164 -11.57 -16.71 5.46
CA PHE A 164 -10.20 -16.54 5.94
C PHE A 164 -9.47 -15.43 5.16
N SER A 165 -9.66 -15.35 3.84
CA SER A 165 -9.07 -14.31 3.00
C SER A 165 -9.59 -12.91 3.35
N ARG A 166 -10.88 -12.76 3.67
CA ARG A 166 -11.44 -11.48 4.16
C ARG A 166 -10.75 -11.01 5.42
N LYS A 167 -10.56 -11.92 6.40
CA LYS A 167 -9.81 -11.62 7.62
C LYS A 167 -8.36 -11.19 7.33
N VAL A 168 -7.63 -11.94 6.49
CA VAL A 168 -6.24 -11.59 6.15
C VAL A 168 -6.16 -10.23 5.47
N CYS A 169 -7.11 -9.92 4.58
CA CYS A 169 -7.23 -8.60 3.95
C CYS A 169 -7.48 -7.49 4.98
N LEU A 170 -8.43 -7.66 5.89
CA LEU A 170 -8.73 -6.68 6.94
C LEU A 170 -7.52 -6.45 7.85
N ASP A 171 -6.91 -7.51 8.36
CA ASP A 171 -5.75 -7.44 9.26
C ASP A 171 -4.57 -6.73 8.57
N SER A 172 -4.34 -7.02 7.28
CA SER A 172 -3.27 -6.41 6.48
C SER A 172 -3.56 -4.95 6.16
N ALA A 173 -4.77 -4.61 5.71
CA ALA A 173 -5.16 -3.25 5.38
C ALA A 173 -5.14 -2.33 6.61
N THR A 174 -5.63 -2.82 7.76
CA THR A 174 -5.63 -2.07 9.02
C THR A 174 -4.20 -1.76 9.48
N ALA A 175 -3.30 -2.74 9.42
CA ALA A 175 -1.89 -2.53 9.78
C ALA A 175 -1.20 -1.52 8.84
N LEU A 176 -1.52 -1.55 7.55
CA LEU A 176 -0.97 -0.61 6.55
C LEU A 176 -1.50 0.81 6.70
N LEU A 177 -2.76 0.97 7.13
CA LEU A 177 -3.36 2.27 7.38
C LEU A 177 -2.90 2.86 8.73
N SER A 178 -2.76 2.03 9.75
CA SER A 178 -2.45 2.47 11.11
C SER A 178 -1.16 1.85 11.64
N PRO A 179 0.00 2.17 11.03
CA PRO A 179 1.30 1.67 11.50
C PRO A 179 1.67 2.31 12.85
N PRO A 180 2.63 1.72 13.59
CA PRO A 180 3.28 2.38 14.73
C PRO A 180 3.71 3.83 14.41
N HIS A 181 3.54 4.73 15.37
CA HIS A 181 3.79 6.16 15.17
C HIS A 181 5.26 6.45 14.85
N ASN A 182 5.52 7.03 13.67
CA ASN A 182 6.82 7.54 13.27
C ASN A 182 6.63 8.71 12.29
N SER A 183 7.21 9.87 12.60
CA SER A 183 7.02 11.11 11.82
C SER A 183 7.51 10.97 10.38
N ASP A 184 8.68 10.36 10.20
CA ASP A 184 9.37 10.30 8.90
C ASP A 184 8.66 9.32 7.98
N PHE A 185 8.22 8.18 8.53
CA PHE A 185 7.38 7.23 7.83
C PHE A 185 6.03 7.86 7.44
N TYR A 186 5.38 8.59 8.35
CA TYR A 186 4.13 9.27 8.01
C TYR A 186 4.30 10.30 6.91
N HIS A 187 5.33 11.14 7.01
CA HIS A 187 5.67 12.11 5.99
C HIS A 187 5.87 11.46 4.62
N LEU A 188 6.67 10.38 4.58
CA LEU A 188 6.89 9.59 3.37
C LEU A 188 5.60 9.01 2.81
N THR A 189 4.68 8.59 3.68
CA THR A 189 3.44 7.96 3.23
C THR A 189 2.35 8.93 2.79
N PHE A 190 2.42 10.20 3.21
CA PHE A 190 1.50 11.23 2.77
C PHE A 190 1.97 11.98 1.52
N ILE A 191 3.28 12.11 1.32
CA ILE A 191 3.84 12.84 0.18
C ILE A 191 4.34 11.90 -0.92
N GLY A 192 4.84 10.72 -0.55
CA GLY A 192 5.43 9.77 -1.48
C GLY A 192 4.45 9.21 -2.50
N GLY A 193 4.93 9.03 -3.73
CA GLY A 193 4.26 8.28 -4.80
C GLY A 193 4.55 6.78 -4.75
N GLY A 194 4.36 6.09 -5.89
CA GLY A 194 4.70 4.67 -6.06
C GLY A 194 4.14 3.78 -4.95
N ILE A 195 5.03 3.02 -4.29
CA ILE A 195 4.71 2.09 -3.19
C ILE A 195 3.80 2.72 -2.12
N PHE A 196 4.03 3.99 -1.75
CA PHE A 196 3.29 4.67 -0.68
C PHE A 196 1.87 5.05 -1.10
N LYS A 197 1.69 5.48 -2.36
CA LYS A 197 0.38 5.73 -2.95
C LYS A 197 -0.38 4.42 -3.19
N ASN A 198 0.31 3.40 -3.69
CA ASN A 198 -0.27 2.08 -3.93
C ASN A 198 -0.70 1.38 -2.63
N ARG A 199 0.00 1.63 -1.51
CA ARG A 199 -0.42 1.20 -0.18
C ARG A 199 -1.85 1.65 0.14
N ILE A 200 -2.12 2.95 0.07
CA ILE A 200 -3.44 3.49 0.43
C ILE A 200 -4.52 3.02 -0.56
N ILE A 201 -4.19 2.93 -1.84
CA ILE A 201 -5.10 2.42 -2.87
C ILE A 201 -5.54 0.97 -2.55
N HIS A 202 -4.58 0.06 -2.39
CA HIS A 202 -4.90 -1.36 -2.21
C HIS A 202 -5.49 -1.68 -0.83
N ALA A 203 -5.05 -1.00 0.23
CA ALA A 203 -5.67 -1.15 1.55
C ALA A 203 -7.13 -0.70 1.53
N SER A 204 -7.41 0.47 0.96
CA SER A 204 -8.78 1.00 0.88
C SER A 204 -9.68 0.12 0.02
N LEU A 205 -9.19 -0.37 -1.12
CA LEU A 205 -9.94 -1.28 -1.98
C LEU A 205 -10.32 -2.58 -1.25
N ALA A 206 -9.39 -3.17 -0.49
CA ALA A 206 -9.66 -4.38 0.29
C ALA A 206 -10.78 -4.13 1.31
N ILE A 207 -10.73 -3.01 2.06
CA ILE A 207 -11.75 -2.63 3.04
C ILE A 207 -13.10 -2.37 2.37
N CYS A 208 -13.14 -1.60 1.27
CA CYS A 208 -14.38 -1.29 0.58
C CYS A 208 -15.05 -2.56 0.02
N SER A 209 -14.26 -3.45 -0.59
CA SER A 209 -14.77 -4.72 -1.14
C SER A 209 -15.42 -5.57 -0.06
N ASP A 210 -14.71 -5.75 1.06
CA ASP A 210 -15.18 -6.54 2.19
C ASP A 210 -16.43 -5.92 2.84
N LEU A 211 -16.46 -4.60 2.99
CA LEU A 211 -17.62 -3.87 3.50
C LEU A 211 -18.85 -4.04 2.61
N PHE A 212 -18.70 -3.99 1.29
CA PHE A 212 -19.83 -4.16 0.40
C PHE A 212 -20.35 -5.60 0.39
N ILE A 213 -19.45 -6.59 0.42
CA ILE A 213 -19.83 -8.00 0.57
C ILE A 213 -20.58 -8.22 1.90
N ASP A 214 -20.05 -7.70 3.01
CA ASP A 214 -20.70 -7.75 4.33
C ASP A 214 -22.10 -7.11 4.31
N MET A 215 -22.26 -5.98 3.61
CA MET A 215 -23.55 -5.31 3.44
C MET A 215 -24.55 -6.11 2.59
N GLU A 216 -24.08 -6.80 1.55
CA GLU A 216 -24.92 -7.64 0.68
C GLU A 216 -25.34 -8.94 1.39
N GLU A 217 -24.46 -9.57 2.16
CA GLU A 217 -24.72 -10.81 2.90
C GLU A 217 -25.72 -10.60 4.06
N LEU A 218 -25.65 -9.47 4.75
CA LEU A 218 -26.43 -9.19 5.97
C LEU A 218 -27.72 -8.40 5.71
N LYS A 219 -28.36 -8.56 4.55
CA LYS A 219 -29.69 -7.97 4.27
C LYS A 219 -30.78 -8.30 5.32
N SER A 220 -30.54 -9.24 6.24
CA SER A 220 -31.48 -9.68 7.27
C SER A 220 -31.06 -9.50 8.74
N VAL A 221 -29.90 -8.92 9.07
CA VAL A 221 -29.44 -8.81 10.47
C VAL A 221 -29.26 -7.35 10.89
N GLU A 222 -29.88 -6.99 12.01
CA GLU A 222 -29.84 -5.65 12.61
C GLU A 222 -28.40 -5.14 12.86
N TRP A 223 -28.24 -3.82 12.67
CA TRP A 223 -27.01 -3.05 12.89
C TRP A 223 -26.54 -3.04 14.36
N PRO A 224 -25.23 -2.93 14.68
CA PRO A 224 -24.02 -3.24 13.90
C PRO A 224 -23.20 -4.41 14.48
N SER A 225 -22.75 -5.34 13.63
CA SER A 225 -21.70 -6.30 14.01
C SER A 225 -20.40 -5.55 14.31
N THR A 226 -19.64 -5.97 15.33
CA THR A 226 -18.31 -5.41 15.64
C THR A 226 -17.40 -5.40 14.41
N TYR A 227 -17.57 -6.36 13.51
CA TYR A 227 -16.87 -6.47 12.24
C TYR A 227 -17.14 -5.30 11.29
N ARG A 228 -18.42 -5.01 11.01
CA ARG A 228 -18.80 -3.87 10.15
C ARG A 228 -18.28 -2.54 10.71
N LYS A 229 -18.30 -2.38 12.03
CA LYS A 229 -17.74 -1.20 12.68
C LYS A 229 -16.23 -1.06 12.39
N MET A 230 -15.45 -2.14 12.51
CA MET A 230 -14.01 -2.12 12.19
C MET A 230 -13.75 -1.75 10.72
N LEU A 231 -14.56 -2.24 9.79
CA LEU A 231 -14.46 -1.89 8.37
C LEU A 231 -14.76 -0.40 8.13
N ILE A 232 -15.83 0.13 8.73
CA ILE A 232 -16.19 1.55 8.61
C ILE A 232 -15.11 2.44 9.24
N ASP A 233 -14.57 2.08 10.40
CA ASP A 233 -13.52 2.85 11.06
C ASP A 233 -12.21 2.84 10.23
N SER A 234 -11.87 1.72 9.61
CA SER A 234 -10.73 1.62 8.69
C SER A 234 -10.95 2.45 7.41
N LEU A 235 -12.17 2.46 6.87
CA LEU A 235 -12.54 3.30 5.73
C LEU A 235 -12.46 4.80 6.07
N ARG A 236 -12.87 5.20 7.27
CA ARG A 236 -12.73 6.59 7.76
C ARG A 236 -11.27 7.00 7.83
N GLU A 237 -10.41 6.11 8.32
CA GLU A 237 -8.96 6.38 8.36
C GLU A 237 -8.40 6.56 6.93
N ALA A 238 -8.81 5.72 5.97
CA ALA A 238 -8.41 5.91 4.57
C ALA A 238 -8.89 7.25 3.97
N VAL A 239 -10.13 7.66 4.26
CA VAL A 239 -10.64 8.99 3.86
C VAL A 239 -9.82 10.12 4.49
N ARG A 240 -9.48 10.00 5.77
CA ARG A 240 -8.62 10.98 6.47
C ARG A 240 -7.25 11.09 5.82
N GLN A 241 -6.60 9.97 5.52
CA GLN A 241 -5.28 9.96 4.89
C GLN A 241 -5.30 10.56 3.49
N THR A 242 -6.27 10.18 2.64
CA THR A 242 -6.38 10.74 1.29
C THR A 242 -6.67 12.23 1.30
N THR A 243 -7.45 12.72 2.27
CA THR A 243 -7.67 14.16 2.49
C THR A 243 -6.38 14.87 2.87
N GLU A 244 -5.56 14.24 3.73
CA GLU A 244 -4.26 14.79 4.12
C GLU A 244 -3.27 14.81 2.95
N ARG A 245 -3.26 13.79 2.10
CA ARG A 245 -2.47 13.79 0.86
C ARG A 245 -2.83 14.97 -0.06
N ILE A 246 -4.13 15.29 -0.22
CA ILE A 246 -4.59 16.45 -1.00
C ILE A 246 -4.10 17.76 -0.39
N ARG A 247 -4.13 17.89 0.95
CA ARG A 247 -3.59 19.05 1.66
C ARG A 247 -2.09 19.22 1.43
N LEU A 248 -1.35 18.12 1.29
CA LEU A 248 0.11 18.13 1.16
C LEU A 248 0.61 18.21 -0.28
N GLY A 249 -0.20 17.88 -1.28
CA GLY A 249 0.35 17.76 -2.63
C GLY A 249 -0.61 17.25 -3.67
N GLU A 250 -1.32 16.18 -3.34
CA GLU A 250 -2.00 15.29 -4.29
C GLU A 250 -3.05 16.03 -5.13
N THR A 251 -2.88 15.94 -6.45
CA THR A 251 -3.79 16.48 -7.47
C THR A 251 -4.87 15.49 -7.87
N ASN A 252 -4.60 14.18 -7.74
CA ASN A 252 -5.56 13.15 -8.08
C ASN A 252 -6.62 12.97 -6.97
N LEU A 253 -7.81 13.52 -7.22
CA LEU A 253 -8.94 13.50 -6.29
C LEU A 253 -9.78 12.22 -6.35
N ARG A 254 -9.52 11.34 -7.32
CA ARG A 254 -10.42 10.23 -7.66
C ARG A 254 -10.59 9.27 -6.50
N LEU A 255 -9.50 8.86 -5.85
CA LEU A 255 -9.55 7.94 -4.71
C LEU A 255 -10.32 8.57 -3.54
N ASN A 256 -9.98 9.80 -3.14
CA ASN A 256 -10.66 10.49 -2.03
C ASN A 256 -12.18 10.60 -2.28
N MET A 257 -12.59 10.99 -3.49
CA MET A 257 -14.00 11.04 -3.88
C MET A 257 -14.66 9.66 -3.75
N LYS A 258 -14.08 8.62 -4.34
CA LYS A 258 -14.62 7.25 -4.29
C LYS A 258 -14.77 6.73 -2.85
N LEU A 259 -13.81 7.02 -1.97
CA LEU A 259 -13.89 6.59 -0.57
C LEU A 259 -14.98 7.35 0.21
N ASN A 260 -15.19 8.63 -0.06
CA ASN A 260 -16.30 9.39 0.52
C ASN A 260 -17.66 8.84 0.07
N VAL A 261 -17.80 8.47 -1.21
CA VAL A 261 -18.99 7.81 -1.74
C VAL A 261 -19.22 6.45 -1.07
N ALA A 262 -18.17 5.63 -0.93
CA ALA A 262 -18.25 4.34 -0.25
C ALA A 262 -18.67 4.48 1.22
N LEU A 263 -18.12 5.48 1.92
CA LEU A 263 -18.47 5.77 3.31
C LEU A 263 -19.92 6.24 3.45
N CYS A 264 -20.40 7.08 2.52
CA CYS A 264 -21.79 7.51 2.44
C CYS A 264 -22.73 6.29 2.24
N ARG A 265 -22.42 5.43 1.27
CA ARG A 265 -23.19 4.19 1.01
C ARG A 265 -23.26 3.32 2.26
N ALA A 266 -22.15 3.16 2.98
CA ALA A 266 -22.08 2.34 4.19
C ALA A 266 -22.83 2.92 5.39
N GLN A 267 -23.16 4.21 5.40
CA GLN A 267 -23.89 4.86 6.50
C GLN A 267 -25.33 5.19 6.14
N CYS A 268 -25.69 5.11 4.85
CA CYS A 268 -27.01 5.45 4.35
C CYS A 268 -28.02 4.33 4.63
N ALA A 269 -29.10 4.67 5.35
CA ALA A 269 -30.22 3.77 5.59
C ALA A 269 -31.17 3.65 4.37
N ASP A 270 -31.13 4.62 3.45
CA ASP A 270 -32.03 4.65 2.29
C ASP A 270 -31.67 3.58 1.28
N SER A 271 -32.61 3.24 0.39
CA SER A 271 -32.44 2.28 -0.71
C SER A 271 -32.82 2.90 -2.06
N GLY A 272 -32.43 2.23 -3.16
CA GLY A 272 -32.75 2.67 -4.52
C GLY A 272 -32.25 4.08 -4.86
N SER A 273 -33.09 4.84 -5.57
CA SER A 273 -32.74 6.17 -6.10
C SER A 273 -32.37 7.20 -5.02
N ALA A 274 -32.94 7.10 -3.81
CA ALA A 274 -32.62 8.01 -2.71
C ALA A 274 -31.17 7.83 -2.22
N ARG A 275 -30.68 6.58 -2.16
CA ARG A 275 -29.27 6.28 -1.85
C ARG A 275 -28.33 6.80 -2.94
N GLN A 276 -28.70 6.60 -4.21
CA GLN A 276 -27.92 7.09 -5.36
C GLN A 276 -27.72 8.61 -5.30
N LEU A 277 -28.79 9.36 -5.00
CA LEU A 277 -28.71 10.82 -4.88
C LEU A 277 -27.73 11.23 -3.77
N LYS A 278 -27.82 10.62 -2.58
CA LYS A 278 -26.88 10.88 -1.48
C LYS A 278 -25.43 10.54 -1.83
N MET A 279 -25.22 9.47 -2.60
CA MET A 279 -23.89 9.10 -3.08
C MET A 279 -23.33 10.15 -4.06
N ILE A 280 -24.16 10.69 -4.96
CA ILE A 280 -23.78 11.77 -5.89
C ILE A 280 -23.46 13.04 -5.10
N GLU A 281 -24.29 13.41 -4.13
CA GLU A 281 -24.05 14.55 -3.24
C GLU A 281 -22.73 14.38 -2.49
N ALA A 282 -22.46 13.20 -1.92
CA ALA A 282 -21.20 12.91 -1.24
C ALA A 282 -19.97 13.05 -2.17
N ALA A 283 -20.09 12.60 -3.42
CA ALA A 283 -19.05 12.80 -4.43
C ALA A 283 -18.81 14.29 -4.68
N GLN A 284 -19.87 15.06 -4.95
CA GLN A 284 -19.79 16.49 -5.21
C GLN A 284 -19.19 17.26 -4.03
N GLU A 285 -19.64 16.99 -2.81
CA GLU A 285 -19.12 17.66 -1.61
C GLU A 285 -17.64 17.33 -1.36
N SER A 286 -17.23 16.07 -1.57
CA SER A 286 -15.81 15.70 -1.46
C SER A 286 -14.93 16.45 -2.48
N LEU A 287 -15.39 16.58 -3.72
CA LEU A 287 -14.68 17.32 -4.77
C LEU A 287 -14.63 18.83 -4.48
N LYS A 288 -15.73 19.43 -4.01
CA LYS A 288 -15.76 20.84 -3.61
C LYS A 288 -14.79 21.11 -2.45
N ALA A 289 -14.79 20.24 -1.43
CA ALA A 289 -13.88 20.36 -0.30
C ALA A 289 -12.41 20.25 -0.74
N ALA A 290 -12.09 19.28 -1.60
CA ALA A 290 -10.76 19.12 -2.16
C ALA A 290 -10.33 20.32 -3.01
N TYR A 291 -11.23 20.84 -3.84
CA TYR A 291 -10.98 22.05 -4.63
C TYR A 291 -10.69 23.27 -3.76
N ALA A 292 -11.45 23.48 -2.68
CA ALA A 292 -11.19 24.56 -1.72
C ALA A 292 -9.81 24.42 -1.05
N VAL A 293 -9.41 23.19 -0.70
CA VAL A 293 -8.06 22.92 -0.17
C VAL A 293 -6.99 23.30 -1.20
N MET A 294 -7.15 22.90 -2.47
CA MET A 294 -6.20 23.23 -3.53
C MET A 294 -6.11 24.74 -3.78
N GLN A 295 -7.23 25.45 -3.81
CA GLN A 295 -7.25 26.91 -3.94
C GLN A 295 -6.52 27.60 -2.79
N SER A 296 -6.76 27.15 -1.54
CA SER A 296 -6.08 27.72 -0.37
C SER A 296 -4.56 27.56 -0.47
N ARG A 297 -4.07 26.42 -0.95
CA ARG A 297 -2.64 26.17 -1.16
C ARG A 297 -2.03 27.10 -2.20
N LEU A 298 -2.71 27.30 -3.34
CA LEU A 298 -2.26 28.22 -4.39
C LEU A 298 -2.12 29.66 -3.84
N SER A 299 -3.11 30.13 -3.09
CA SER A 299 -3.06 31.48 -2.50
C SER A 299 -1.88 31.68 -1.54
N VAL A 300 -1.53 30.65 -0.75
CA VAL A 300 -0.37 30.67 0.15
C VAL A 300 0.95 30.67 -0.63
N MET A 301 1.02 29.92 -1.73
CA MET A 301 2.20 29.89 -2.60
C MET A 301 2.44 31.24 -3.29
N ASP A 302 1.38 31.89 -3.77
CA ASP A 302 1.46 33.20 -4.40
C ASP A 302 1.88 34.28 -3.40
N GLY A 303 1.36 34.24 -2.16
CA GLY A 303 1.80 35.13 -1.08
C GLY A 303 3.30 35.00 -0.75
N LYS A 304 3.81 33.77 -0.63
CA LYS A 304 5.24 33.52 -0.36
C LYS A 304 6.15 33.98 -1.51
N ARG A 305 5.72 33.85 -2.77
CA ARG A 305 6.49 34.34 -3.93
C ARG A 305 6.60 35.86 -3.95
N LEU A 306 5.53 36.56 -3.57
CA LEU A 306 5.51 38.02 -3.48
C LEU A 306 6.42 38.54 -2.36
N GLU A 307 6.52 37.83 -1.24
CA GLU A 307 7.44 38.16 -0.13
C GLU A 307 8.92 37.91 -0.49
N GLN A 308 9.22 36.84 -1.23
CA GLN A 308 10.59 36.51 -1.66
C GLN A 308 11.11 37.41 -2.79
N GLY A 309 10.24 38.01 -3.61
CA GLY A 309 10.61 38.97 -4.66
C GLY A 309 11.11 40.34 -4.15
N GLN A 310 11.09 40.60 -2.84
CA GLN A 310 11.56 41.84 -2.23
C GLN A 310 12.91 41.73 -1.51
N GLY A 311 13.51 40.53 -1.43
CA GLY A 311 14.85 40.31 -0.88
C GLY A 311 15.89 40.11 -1.99
N HIS A 312 17.02 40.82 -1.92
CA HIS A 312 18.16 40.65 -2.83
C HIS A 312 18.55 39.17 -3.01
N LEU A 313 18.49 38.68 -4.24
CA LEU A 313 18.81 37.31 -4.65
C LEU A 313 20.31 37.20 -4.97
N GLU A 314 21.11 36.73 -4.03
CA GLU A 314 22.29 35.90 -4.38
C GLU A 314 21.79 34.47 -4.54
N HIS A 315 21.54 34.07 -5.79
CA HIS A 315 21.21 32.68 -6.14
C HIS A 315 22.48 31.82 -6.04
N SER A 316 22.62 31.07 -4.95
CA SER A 316 23.36 29.81 -4.99
C SER A 316 22.44 28.76 -5.61
N GLU A 317 22.53 28.60 -6.93
CA GLU A 317 21.95 27.46 -7.64
C GLU A 317 22.59 26.18 -7.09
N HIS A 318 21.94 25.54 -6.13
CA HIS A 318 22.17 24.13 -5.90
C HIS A 318 21.58 23.38 -7.09
N ASP A 319 22.48 23.00 -8.00
CA ASP A 319 22.21 22.30 -9.23
C ASP A 319 21.71 20.86 -8.95
N TRP A 320 20.38 20.72 -8.80
CA TRP A 320 19.71 19.42 -8.70
C TRP A 320 19.77 18.61 -10.00
N GLN A 321 20.27 19.18 -11.11
CA GLN A 321 20.41 18.48 -12.40
C GLN A 321 21.60 17.53 -12.42
N SER A 322 22.52 17.63 -11.45
CA SER A 322 23.68 16.74 -11.29
C SER A 322 23.33 15.29 -10.94
N LEU A 323 22.12 15.03 -10.41
CA LEU A 323 21.69 13.67 -10.04
C LEU A 323 21.09 12.84 -11.19
N GLY A 324 21.01 13.37 -12.42
CA GLY A 324 20.43 12.64 -13.56
C GLY A 324 18.96 12.22 -13.38
N LEU A 325 18.31 12.65 -12.30
CA LEU A 325 16.91 12.44 -12.00
C LEU A 325 16.14 13.65 -12.51
N SER A 326 15.77 13.59 -13.79
CA SER A 326 14.71 14.44 -14.32
C SER A 326 13.42 14.16 -13.52
N VAL A 327 13.06 15.07 -12.61
CA VAL A 327 11.74 15.05 -11.92
C VAL A 327 10.60 15.50 -12.87
N ASN A 328 10.92 15.76 -14.15
CA ASN A 328 9.99 16.08 -15.22
C ASN A 328 9.98 14.99 -16.30
N GLU A 329 10.15 13.72 -15.94
CA GLU A 329 9.60 12.69 -16.81
C GLU A 329 8.11 12.63 -16.57
N ASP A 330 7.36 13.03 -17.59
CA ASP A 330 5.94 12.82 -17.80
C ASP A 330 5.55 11.36 -17.54
N TRP A 331 5.45 10.98 -16.27
CA TRP A 331 4.68 9.82 -15.84
C TRP A 331 3.22 10.20 -16.06
N ASP A 332 2.78 9.96 -17.29
CA ASP A 332 1.44 10.21 -17.82
C ASP A 332 0.38 9.94 -16.74
N GLU A 333 -0.10 11.01 -16.08
CA GLU A 333 -1.09 10.97 -14.98
C GLU A 333 -2.40 10.28 -15.41
N SER A 334 -2.57 10.04 -16.71
CA SER A 334 -3.71 9.34 -17.30
C SER A 334 -3.72 7.82 -17.05
N TYR A 335 -2.57 7.19 -16.78
CA TYR A 335 -2.45 5.74 -16.53
C TYR A 335 -2.46 5.35 -15.03
N ASP A 336 -2.47 6.32 -14.12
CA ASP A 336 -2.02 6.14 -12.73
C ASP A 336 -3.08 5.56 -11.77
N MET A 337 -4.20 5.08 -12.32
CA MET A 337 -5.03 4.11 -11.62
C MET A 337 -5.67 3.21 -12.68
N PRO A 338 -5.17 1.98 -12.93
CA PRO A 338 -5.94 0.98 -13.64
C PRO A 338 -7.34 0.92 -13.01
N ASP A 339 -8.36 0.53 -13.78
CA ASP A 339 -9.70 0.33 -13.21
C ASP A 339 -9.62 -0.77 -12.14
N ILE A 340 -9.33 -0.37 -10.90
CA ILE A 340 -9.04 -1.25 -9.77
C ILE A 340 -10.32 -1.87 -9.21
N GLY A 341 -11.39 -1.92 -10.00
CA GLY A 341 -12.69 -2.45 -9.64
C GLY A 341 -13.44 -1.59 -8.62
N LEU A 342 -12.93 -0.45 -8.16
CA LEU A 342 -13.72 0.45 -7.29
C LEU A 342 -14.93 1.01 -8.03
N ASP A 343 -14.82 1.26 -9.34
CA ASP A 343 -15.99 1.66 -10.11
C ASP A 343 -16.99 0.50 -10.16
N GLU A 344 -16.57 -0.71 -10.55
CA GLU A 344 -17.41 -1.90 -10.49
C GLU A 344 -18.04 -2.11 -9.09
N LEU A 345 -17.30 -1.97 -8.00
CA LEU A 345 -17.78 -2.10 -6.62
C LEU A 345 -18.79 -1.01 -6.22
N LEU A 346 -18.59 0.23 -6.68
CA LEU A 346 -19.54 1.31 -6.49
C LEU A 346 -20.82 1.07 -7.31
N TRP A 347 -20.73 0.46 -8.49
CA TRP A 347 -21.86 0.16 -9.38
C TRP A 347 -22.56 -1.19 -9.07
N LEU A 348 -21.91 -2.13 -8.39
CA LEU A 348 -22.44 -3.48 -8.07
C LEU A 348 -23.70 -3.47 -7.17
N GLY A 349 -24.12 -2.31 -6.65
CA GLY A 349 -25.41 -2.13 -5.94
C GLY A 349 -26.57 -1.62 -6.81
N LEU A 350 -26.38 -1.47 -8.12
CA LEU A 350 -27.34 -0.81 -9.02
C LEU A 350 -28.05 -1.78 -9.99
N GLY A 351 -27.66 -3.05 -10.00
CA GLY A 351 -28.29 -4.10 -10.81
C GLY A 351 -29.69 -4.53 -10.36
N GLU A 352 -30.18 -4.06 -9.21
CA GLU A 352 -31.53 -4.43 -8.71
C GLU A 352 -32.69 -3.68 -9.40
N GLY A 353 -32.39 -2.83 -10.40
CA GLY A 353 -33.37 -2.05 -11.15
C GLY A 353 -33.61 -2.52 -12.59
N GLY A 354 -33.31 -3.79 -12.91
CA GLY A 354 -33.61 -4.36 -14.22
C GLY A 354 -35.11 -4.41 -14.46
N ILE A 355 -35.63 -3.44 -15.22
CA ILE A 355 -36.94 -3.52 -15.85
C ILE A 355 -36.96 -4.84 -16.63
N ALA A 356 -37.80 -5.77 -16.19
CA ALA A 356 -38.22 -6.88 -17.01
C ALA A 356 -38.92 -6.29 -18.24
N VAL A 357 -38.18 -6.13 -19.33
CA VAL A 357 -38.81 -6.01 -20.65
C VAL A 357 -39.30 -7.41 -20.96
N SER A 358 -40.59 -7.59 -20.73
CA SER A 358 -41.36 -8.73 -21.24
C SER A 358 -41.21 -8.74 -22.75
N ASP A 359 -40.43 -9.70 -23.27
CA ASP A 359 -40.60 -10.14 -24.65
C ASP A 359 -41.92 -10.93 -24.73
N GLU A 360 -43.03 -10.20 -24.91
CA GLU A 360 -44.25 -10.72 -25.49
C GLU A 360 -44.31 -10.34 -26.97
N VAL A 361 -44.10 -11.36 -27.82
CA VAL A 361 -44.82 -11.67 -29.07
C VAL A 361 -45.05 -10.52 -30.07
N GLU A 362 -44.35 -10.58 -31.21
CA GLU A 362 -44.96 -10.82 -32.54
C GLU A 362 -43.95 -11.45 -33.51
#